data_AF-A0A4U0HEQ3-F1
#
_entry.id   AF-A0A4U0HEQ3-F1
#
_cell.length_a   1.000
_cell.length_b   1.000
_cell.length_c   1.000
_cell.angle_alpha   90.00
_cell.angle_beta   90.00
_cell.angle_gamma   90.00
#
_symmetry.space_group_name_H-M   'P 1'
#
loop_
_entity.id
_entity.type
_entity.pdbx_description
1 polymer ?
#
loop_
_entity_poly.entity_id
_entity_poly.type
_entity_poly.pdbx_seq_one_letter_code
_entity_poly.pdbx_strand_id
1 'polypeptide(L)'
;MAKSSAGRSALSRIMQILAAFDVDAVFLTVSQLSARSGLALATTHRLVAEMEQFGLLERQLDKTYRLGVRLWEIACRTPGALGLREIAKPYLQEVQARVRQHTQLGILEGYEVLFLERLSARDAVVNVTLVGGRLPLHASSSGLVLLAHSDATFQDEVLAGDLFRYTDQTVQTPESLRSLLQQIRRDGYACGRGYIHPEARGIAVPIRGVNDLVVAAVSVVVPNDDAPVTGLVRLLQAAAQGIGKDLHAAYAPSNDPAATPGGRYRTLVSSSLDSMEYLPSAPRPQTRR
;
A
#
# COMPACT_ATOMS: atom_id res chain seq x y z
N MET A 1 -45.25 -13.38 7.25
CA MET A 1 -44.57 -12.78 6.08
C MET A 1 -43.27 -12.14 6.55
N ALA A 2 -42.14 -12.79 6.27
CA ALA A 2 -40.81 -12.36 6.69
C ALA A 2 -40.36 -11.17 5.82
N LYS A 3 -40.04 -10.04 6.45
CA LYS A 3 -39.43 -8.89 5.79
C LYS A 3 -37.99 -9.26 5.40
N SER A 4 -37.75 -9.47 4.11
CA SER A 4 -36.43 -9.56 3.52
C SER A 4 -35.67 -8.26 3.80
N SER A 5 -34.71 -8.30 4.73
CA SER A 5 -33.77 -7.18 4.92
C SER A 5 -33.06 -6.92 3.61
N ALA A 6 -33.02 -5.66 3.16
CA ALA A 6 -32.22 -5.24 2.02
C ALA A 6 -30.82 -5.85 2.12
N GLY A 7 -30.49 -6.69 1.15
CA GLY A 7 -29.46 -7.73 1.25
C GLY A 7 -28.04 -7.18 1.31
N ARG A 8 -27.54 -6.87 2.51
CA ARG A 8 -26.09 -6.85 2.79
C ARG A 8 -25.68 -8.23 3.28
N SER A 9 -24.87 -8.92 2.47
CA SER A 9 -24.37 -10.26 2.75
C SER A 9 -23.56 -10.30 4.06
N ALA A 10 -23.40 -11.50 4.64
CA ALA A 10 -22.57 -11.69 5.82
C ALA A 10 -21.14 -11.16 5.60
N LEU A 11 -20.59 -11.39 4.40
CA LEU A 11 -19.28 -10.87 3.99
C LEU A 11 -19.20 -9.35 4.07
N SER A 12 -20.22 -8.64 3.56
CA SER A 12 -20.25 -7.16 3.61
C SER A 12 -20.18 -6.64 5.04
N ARG A 13 -20.89 -7.30 5.97
CA ARG A 13 -20.88 -6.91 7.40
C ARG A 13 -19.55 -7.20 8.07
N ILE A 14 -18.91 -8.33 7.74
CA ILE A 14 -17.56 -8.66 8.21
C ILE A 14 -16.57 -7.59 7.74
N MET A 15 -16.63 -7.19 6.47
CA MET A 15 -15.77 -6.12 5.94
C MET A 15 -15.99 -4.78 6.64
N GLN A 16 -17.24 -4.46 7.03
CA GLN A 16 -17.54 -3.25 7.82
C GLN A 16 -16.93 -3.30 9.22
N ILE A 17 -16.91 -4.48 9.86
CA ILE A 17 -16.26 -4.65 11.16
C ILE A 17 -14.74 -4.53 11.03
N LEU A 18 -14.14 -5.13 10.00
CA LEU A 18 -12.70 -4.99 9.73
C LEU A 18 -12.30 -3.54 9.43
N ALA A 19 -13.10 -2.82 8.64
CA ALA A 19 -12.89 -1.41 8.31
C ALA A 19 -13.12 -0.45 9.49
N ALA A 20 -13.69 -0.94 10.60
CA ALA A 20 -13.82 -0.15 11.82
C ALA A 20 -12.51 -0.02 12.59
N PHE A 21 -11.44 -0.72 12.23
CA PHE A 21 -10.11 -0.55 12.81
C PHE A 21 -9.27 0.42 11.97
N ASP A 22 -8.50 1.28 12.63
CA ASP A 22 -7.52 2.16 11.99
C ASP A 22 -6.33 2.41 12.93
N VAL A 23 -5.43 3.32 12.53
CA VAL A 23 -4.22 3.64 13.30
C VAL A 23 -4.49 4.28 14.66
N ASP A 24 -5.61 4.98 14.83
CA ASP A 24 -5.97 5.71 16.05
C ASP A 24 -6.85 4.84 16.97
N ALA A 25 -7.38 3.73 16.46
CA ALA A 25 -8.30 2.85 17.13
C ALA A 25 -8.03 1.38 16.80
N VAL A 26 -6.87 0.92 17.27
CA VAL A 26 -6.37 -0.45 17.10
C VAL A 26 -7.08 -1.46 18.03
N PHE A 27 -7.61 -0.98 19.16
CA PHE A 27 -8.30 -1.78 20.18
C PHE A 27 -9.72 -1.26 20.37
N LEU A 28 -10.72 -2.10 20.09
CA LEU A 28 -12.13 -1.69 20.12
C LEU A 28 -13.00 -2.67 20.88
N THR A 29 -13.89 -2.15 21.72
CA THR A 29 -14.97 -2.94 22.32
C THR A 29 -16.05 -3.27 21.28
N VAL A 30 -16.88 -4.28 21.56
CA VAL A 30 -18.02 -4.65 20.68
C VAL A 30 -18.98 -3.47 20.47
N SER A 31 -19.21 -2.65 21.50
CA SER A 31 -20.06 -1.46 21.40
C SER A 31 -19.47 -0.41 20.45
N GLN A 32 -18.16 -0.18 20.51
CA GLN A 32 -17.48 0.72 19.57
C GLN A 32 -17.49 0.15 18.15
N LEU A 33 -17.24 -1.16 17.98
CA LEU A 33 -17.35 -1.82 16.68
C LEU A 33 -18.75 -1.68 16.09
N SER A 34 -19.80 -1.82 16.90
CA SER A 34 -21.20 -1.64 16.49
C SER A 34 -21.45 -0.21 16.01
N ALA A 35 -21.03 0.78 16.80
CA ALA A 35 -21.18 2.19 16.45
C ALA A 35 -20.44 2.54 15.14
N ARG A 36 -19.19 2.09 14.99
CA ARG A 36 -18.35 2.41 13.83
C ARG A 36 -18.74 1.67 12.55
N SER A 37 -19.16 0.41 12.65
CA SER A 37 -19.60 -0.38 11.49
C SER A 37 -21.03 -0.07 11.04
N GLY A 38 -21.80 0.67 11.87
CA GLY A 38 -23.23 0.93 11.63
C GLY A 38 -24.11 -0.32 11.75
N LEU A 39 -23.61 -1.37 12.41
CA LEU A 39 -24.32 -2.63 12.62
C LEU A 39 -25.00 -2.64 13.99
N ALA A 40 -26.19 -3.25 14.08
CA ALA A 40 -26.88 -3.45 15.35
C ALA A 40 -26.04 -4.29 16.33
N LEU A 41 -26.01 -3.91 17.60
CA LEU A 41 -25.14 -4.49 18.63
C LEU A 41 -25.19 -6.03 18.69
N ALA A 42 -26.39 -6.61 18.65
CA ALA A 42 -26.57 -8.07 18.64
C ALA A 42 -25.95 -8.74 17.41
N THR A 43 -26.02 -8.10 16.24
CA THR A 43 -25.39 -8.60 15.00
C THR A 43 -23.88 -8.50 15.10
N THR A 44 -23.36 -7.38 15.58
CA THR A 44 -21.92 -7.17 15.80
C THR A 44 -21.36 -8.19 16.76
N HIS A 45 -22.04 -8.43 17.89
CA HIS A 45 -21.59 -9.41 18.90
C HIS A 45 -21.49 -10.83 18.32
N ARG A 46 -22.47 -11.24 17.51
CA ARG A 46 -22.45 -12.55 16.84
C ARG A 46 -21.30 -12.65 15.84
N LEU A 47 -21.12 -11.64 14.99
CA LEU A 47 -20.06 -11.62 13.97
C LEU A 47 -18.67 -11.54 14.58
N VAL A 48 -18.47 -10.74 15.62
CA VAL A 48 -17.18 -10.61 16.33
C VAL A 48 -16.79 -11.94 16.98
N ALA A 49 -17.72 -12.65 17.61
CA ALA A 49 -17.45 -13.97 18.18
C ALA A 49 -17.07 -15.01 17.10
N GLU A 50 -17.75 -14.97 15.96
CA GLU A 50 -17.42 -15.83 14.81
C GLU A 50 -16.03 -15.48 14.24
N MET A 51 -15.73 -14.19 14.05
CA MET A 51 -14.43 -13.70 13.60
C MET A 51 -13.30 -14.03 14.59
N GLU A 52 -13.56 -13.99 15.89
CA GLU A 52 -12.64 -14.43 16.97
C GLU A 52 -12.34 -15.93 16.85
N GLN A 53 -13.38 -16.77 16.68
CA GLN A 53 -13.22 -18.21 16.48
C GLN A 53 -12.38 -18.54 15.23
N PHE A 54 -12.56 -17.77 14.16
CA PHE A 54 -11.74 -17.91 12.96
C PHE A 54 -10.35 -17.25 13.10
N GLY A 55 -10.02 -16.59 14.21
CA GLY A 55 -8.73 -15.91 14.40
C GLY A 55 -8.56 -14.64 13.56
N LEU A 56 -9.64 -14.10 13.00
CA LEU A 56 -9.65 -12.82 12.30
C LEU A 56 -9.63 -11.63 13.27
N LEU A 57 -10.14 -11.84 14.49
CA LEU A 57 -10.02 -10.91 15.60
C LEU A 57 -9.41 -11.63 16.81
N GLU A 58 -8.72 -10.88 17.66
CA GLU A 58 -8.16 -11.38 18.91
C GLU A 58 -8.70 -10.55 20.08
N ARG A 59 -9.36 -11.22 21.01
CA ARG A 59 -9.89 -10.60 22.22
C ARG A 59 -8.78 -10.38 23.24
N GLN A 60 -8.70 -9.17 23.76
CA GLN A 60 -7.77 -8.77 24.82
C GLN A 60 -8.39 -8.98 26.22
N LEU A 61 -7.55 -8.94 27.26
CA LEU A 61 -7.96 -9.11 28.66
C LEU A 61 -8.98 -8.05 29.10
N ASP A 62 -8.90 -6.84 28.56
CA ASP A 62 -9.79 -5.71 28.85
C ASP A 62 -11.11 -5.76 28.04
N LYS A 63 -11.40 -6.88 27.36
CA LYS A 63 -12.57 -7.09 26.49
C LYS A 63 -12.58 -6.22 25.24
N THR A 64 -11.48 -5.57 24.89
CA THR A 64 -11.28 -5.01 23.55
C THR A 64 -10.90 -6.13 22.57
N TYR A 65 -11.04 -5.82 21.29
CA TYR A 65 -10.65 -6.66 20.17
C TYR A 65 -9.61 -5.92 19.35
N ARG A 66 -8.68 -6.67 18.75
CA ARG A 66 -7.78 -6.20 17.70
C ARG A 66 -7.85 -7.12 16.48
N LEU A 67 -7.30 -6.69 15.36
CA LEU A 67 -7.11 -7.56 14.20
C LEU A 67 -6.21 -8.75 14.56
N GLY A 68 -6.65 -9.95 14.20
CA GLY A 68 -5.98 -11.20 14.53
C GLY A 68 -4.88 -11.57 13.53
N VAL A 69 -3.87 -12.32 13.99
CA VAL A 69 -2.69 -12.70 13.21
C VAL A 69 -3.03 -13.48 11.93
N ARG A 70 -4.17 -14.19 11.90
CA ARG A 70 -4.59 -14.95 10.72
C ARG A 70 -4.83 -14.06 9.50
N LEU A 71 -5.24 -12.80 9.69
CA LEU A 71 -5.37 -11.85 8.58
C LEU A 71 -4.01 -11.60 7.91
N TRP A 72 -2.95 -11.48 8.72
CA TRP A 72 -1.58 -11.36 8.23
C TRP A 72 -1.11 -12.65 7.55
N GLU A 73 -1.35 -13.81 8.15
CA GLU A 73 -1.00 -15.11 7.54
C GLU A 73 -1.66 -15.31 6.16
N ILE A 74 -2.90 -14.86 5.99
CA ILE A 74 -3.61 -14.91 4.71
C ILE A 74 -2.98 -13.93 3.72
N ALA A 75 -2.68 -12.70 4.14
CA ALA A 75 -2.01 -11.71 3.30
C ALA A 75 -0.63 -12.24 2.82
N CYS A 76 0.13 -12.91 3.69
CA CYS A 76 1.43 -13.54 3.40
C CYS A 76 1.37 -14.66 2.35
N ARG A 77 0.21 -15.23 2.06
CA ARG A 77 0.07 -16.29 1.04
C ARG A 77 -0.12 -15.73 -0.36
N THR A 78 -0.32 -14.43 -0.50
CA THR A 78 -0.62 -13.80 -1.79
C THR A 78 0.62 -13.05 -2.30
N PRO A 79 1.11 -13.36 -3.52
CA PRO A 79 2.14 -12.59 -4.21
C PRO A 79 1.65 -11.20 -4.65
N GLY A 80 0.90 -10.47 -3.83
CA GLY A 80 0.36 -9.15 -4.15
C GLY A 80 1.22 -8.02 -3.56
N ALA A 81 0.53 -7.04 -3.00
CA ALA A 81 1.12 -5.90 -2.29
C ALA A 81 2.18 -6.31 -1.25
N LEU A 82 1.98 -7.42 -0.55
CA LEU A 82 2.93 -7.88 0.46
C LEU A 82 4.24 -8.41 -0.16
N GLY A 83 4.16 -9.11 -1.30
CA GLY A 83 5.33 -9.56 -2.07
C GLY A 83 6.18 -8.39 -2.52
N LEU A 84 5.53 -7.40 -3.13
CA LEU A 84 6.18 -6.16 -3.54
C LEU A 84 6.81 -5.42 -2.33
N ARG A 85 6.11 -5.35 -1.20
CA ARG A 85 6.61 -4.70 0.02
C ARG A 85 7.91 -5.33 0.50
N GLU A 86 7.96 -6.66 0.63
CA GLU A 86 9.15 -7.35 1.12
C GLU A 86 10.33 -7.23 0.14
N ILE A 87 10.07 -7.34 -1.17
CA ILE A 87 11.10 -7.12 -2.21
C ILE A 87 11.63 -5.68 -2.14
N ALA A 88 10.76 -4.70 -1.95
CA ALA A 88 11.14 -3.29 -1.95
C ALA A 88 11.88 -2.86 -0.68
N LYS A 89 11.62 -3.52 0.46
CA LYS A 89 12.06 -3.08 1.78
C LYS A 89 13.57 -2.79 1.89
N PRO A 90 14.50 -3.63 1.38
CA PRO A 90 15.93 -3.33 1.45
C PRO A 90 16.29 -2.04 0.69
N TYR A 91 15.72 -1.85 -0.52
CA TYR A 91 15.93 -0.65 -1.32
C TYR A 91 15.38 0.60 -0.63
N LEU A 92 14.21 0.50 0.00
CA LEU A 92 13.63 1.61 0.76
C LEU A 92 14.53 1.99 1.95
N GLN A 93 15.13 1.00 2.63
CA GLN A 93 16.06 1.24 3.74
C GLN A 93 17.32 1.96 3.27
N GLU A 94 17.89 1.58 2.13
CA GLU A 94 19.05 2.27 1.55
C GLU A 94 18.74 3.72 1.16
N VAL A 95 17.59 3.95 0.53
CA VAL A 95 17.13 5.31 0.20
C VAL A 95 16.94 6.12 1.48
N GLN A 96 16.26 5.55 2.49
CA GLN A 96 16.00 6.24 3.75
C GLN A 96 17.29 6.57 4.49
N ALA A 97 18.29 5.67 4.49
CA ALA A 97 19.58 5.90 5.13
C ALA A 97 20.34 7.08 4.51
N ARG A 98 20.19 7.31 3.19
CA ARG A 98 20.83 8.43 2.47
C ARG A 98 20.04 9.73 2.58
N VAL A 99 18.72 9.67 2.42
CA VAL A 99 17.84 10.85 2.41
C VAL A 99 17.58 11.36 3.83
N ARG A 100 17.53 10.46 4.82
CA ARG A 100 17.20 10.74 6.24
C ARG A 100 15.90 11.54 6.43
N GLN A 101 14.93 11.32 5.54
CA GLN A 101 13.57 11.88 5.62
C GLN A 101 12.55 10.73 5.55
N HIS A 102 11.43 10.93 4.85
CA HIS A 102 10.49 9.85 4.57
C HIS A 102 10.80 9.15 3.27
N THR A 103 10.67 7.82 3.26
CA THR A 103 10.69 7.00 2.05
C THR A 103 9.46 6.10 2.07
N GLN A 104 8.74 6.03 0.96
CA GLN A 104 7.44 5.36 0.89
C GLN A 104 7.34 4.51 -0.36
N LEU A 105 6.47 3.50 -0.27
CA LEU A 105 6.06 2.64 -1.36
C LEU A 105 4.54 2.69 -1.49
N GLY A 106 4.05 3.06 -2.67
CA GLY A 106 2.61 3.15 -2.95
C GLY A 106 2.19 2.36 -4.19
N ILE A 107 0.98 1.83 -4.16
CA ILE A 107 0.33 1.20 -5.31
C ILE A 107 -0.99 1.90 -5.65
N LEU A 108 -1.44 1.75 -6.89
CA LEU A 108 -2.76 2.20 -7.31
C LEU A 108 -3.80 1.22 -6.80
N GLU A 109 -4.76 1.70 -6.00
CA GLU A 109 -5.89 0.92 -5.50
C GLU A 109 -7.17 1.73 -5.66
N GLY A 110 -7.98 1.38 -6.67
CA GLY A 110 -9.12 2.20 -7.07
C GLY A 110 -8.67 3.60 -7.52
N TYR A 111 -9.25 4.64 -6.92
CA TYR A 111 -8.98 6.05 -7.23
C TYR A 111 -7.95 6.70 -6.28
N GLU A 112 -7.18 5.88 -5.55
CA GLU A 112 -6.27 6.35 -4.51
C GLU A 112 -4.94 5.60 -4.56
N VAL A 113 -3.93 6.20 -3.93
CA VAL A 113 -2.67 5.52 -3.62
C VAL A 113 -2.81 4.82 -2.28
N LEU A 114 -2.58 3.51 -2.25
CA LEU A 114 -2.41 2.76 -1.01
C LEU A 114 -0.92 2.67 -0.67
N PHE A 115 -0.52 3.19 0.49
CA PHE A 115 0.86 3.11 0.95
C PHE A 115 1.14 1.80 1.68
N LEU A 116 2.02 0.98 1.11
CA LEU A 116 2.38 -0.34 1.61
C LEU A 116 3.49 -0.29 2.67
N GLU A 117 4.38 0.68 2.55
CA GLU A 117 5.50 0.88 3.48
C GLU A 117 5.82 2.36 3.61
N ARG A 118 6.23 2.76 4.82
CA ARG A 118 6.75 4.10 5.11
C ARG A 118 7.88 3.98 6.12
N LEU A 119 9.07 4.39 5.72
CA LEU A 119 10.23 4.55 6.59
C LEU A 119 10.43 6.04 6.87
N SER A 120 10.71 6.40 8.14
CA SER A 120 10.82 7.79 8.58
C SER A 120 12.02 7.96 9.51
N ALA A 121 12.79 9.03 9.33
CA ALA A 121 13.74 9.48 10.34
C ALA A 121 13.01 10.22 11.49
N ARG A 122 13.64 10.29 12.68
CA ARG A 122 13.07 10.99 13.85
C ARG A 122 12.81 12.47 13.60
N ASP A 123 13.76 13.15 12.95
CA ASP A 123 13.71 14.60 12.71
C ASP A 123 13.28 14.93 11.28
N ALA A 124 12.46 14.06 10.68
CA ALA A 124 11.96 14.25 9.32
C ALA A 124 10.86 15.34 9.29
N VAL A 125 10.68 15.95 8.12
CA VAL A 125 9.62 16.94 7.85
C VAL A 125 8.23 16.37 8.13
N VAL A 126 7.21 17.21 8.32
CA VAL A 126 5.82 16.72 8.41
C VAL A 126 5.39 15.91 7.19
N ASN A 127 4.68 14.80 7.43
CA ASN A 127 4.10 13.97 6.39
C ASN A 127 2.83 13.27 6.89
N VAL A 128 1.74 13.49 6.14
CA VAL A 128 0.36 13.12 6.46
C VAL A 128 0.03 11.65 6.15
N THR A 129 0.88 10.92 5.43
CA THR A 129 0.62 9.52 5.06
C THR A 129 0.74 8.55 6.23
N LEU A 130 0.01 7.45 6.23
CA LEU A 130 0.18 6.37 7.21
C LEU A 130 0.42 5.05 6.46
N VAL A 131 1.08 4.07 7.09
CA VAL A 131 1.15 2.72 6.52
C VAL A 131 -0.28 2.14 6.48
N GLY A 132 -0.72 1.66 5.32
CA GLY A 132 -2.12 1.29 5.08
C GLY A 132 -3.06 2.48 4.87
N GLY A 133 -2.55 3.72 4.94
CA GLY A 133 -3.30 4.93 4.62
C GLY A 133 -3.44 5.16 3.12
N ARG A 134 -4.41 6.01 2.75
CA ARG A 134 -4.75 6.33 1.36
C ARG A 134 -4.60 7.82 1.08
N LEU A 135 -4.18 8.17 -0.13
CA LEU A 135 -4.19 9.55 -0.61
C LEU A 135 -4.78 9.63 -2.03
N PRO A 136 -5.44 10.74 -2.39
CA PRO A 136 -5.89 10.97 -3.76
C PRO A 136 -4.75 10.98 -4.77
N LEU A 137 -5.06 10.54 -5.99
CA LEU A 137 -4.07 10.42 -7.06
C LEU A 137 -3.52 11.78 -7.52
N HIS A 138 -4.35 12.83 -7.58
CA HIS A 138 -3.94 14.14 -8.09
C HIS A 138 -3.05 14.93 -7.12
N ALA A 139 -3.16 14.66 -5.81
CA ALA A 139 -2.50 15.45 -4.77
C ALA A 139 -1.14 14.91 -4.34
N SER A 140 -0.88 13.61 -4.54
CA SER A 140 0.36 12.96 -4.09
C SER A 140 1.32 12.73 -5.26
N SER A 141 2.63 12.88 -5.03
CA SER A 141 3.64 12.60 -6.07
C SER A 141 3.56 11.15 -6.56
N SER A 142 3.36 10.19 -5.65
CA SER A 142 3.16 8.77 -6.01
C SER A 142 1.91 8.57 -6.85
N GLY A 143 0.81 9.26 -6.51
CA GLY A 143 -0.45 9.18 -7.25
C GLY A 143 -0.34 9.76 -8.64
N LEU A 144 0.36 10.88 -8.78
CA LEU A 144 0.63 11.51 -10.07
C LEU A 144 1.47 10.62 -10.99
N VAL A 145 2.49 9.94 -10.44
CA VAL A 145 3.27 8.95 -11.18
C VAL A 145 2.40 7.78 -11.62
N LEU A 146 1.58 7.21 -10.72
CA LEU A 146 0.72 6.08 -11.04
C LEU A 146 -0.31 6.48 -12.13
N LEU A 147 -0.99 7.60 -11.93
CA LEU A 147 -2.00 8.13 -12.85
C LEU A 147 -1.42 8.47 -14.22
N ALA A 148 -0.19 9.00 -14.30
CA ALA A 148 0.47 9.33 -15.56
C ALA A 148 0.75 8.08 -16.42
N HIS A 149 0.84 6.92 -15.80
CA HIS A 149 1.10 5.64 -16.44
C HIS A 149 -0.15 4.74 -16.56
N SER A 150 -1.29 5.15 -16.00
CA SER A 150 -2.58 4.50 -16.23
C SER A 150 -3.09 4.71 -17.67
N ASP A 151 -4.10 3.94 -18.07
CA ASP A 151 -4.76 4.13 -19.36
C ASP A 151 -5.53 5.46 -19.42
N ALA A 152 -5.81 5.92 -20.65
CA ALA A 152 -6.43 7.21 -20.88
C ALA A 152 -7.87 7.29 -20.33
N THR A 153 -8.61 6.19 -20.36
CA THR A 153 -9.99 6.15 -19.84
C THR A 153 -10.00 6.37 -18.33
N PHE A 154 -9.15 5.64 -17.60
CA PHE A 154 -9.00 5.84 -16.17
C PHE A 154 -8.51 7.25 -15.83
N GLN A 155 -7.57 7.81 -16.62
CA GLN A 155 -7.15 9.20 -16.43
C GLN A 155 -8.32 10.17 -16.54
N ASP A 156 -9.13 10.06 -17.60
CA ASP A 156 -10.29 10.94 -17.80
C ASP A 156 -11.34 10.78 -16.68
N GLU A 157 -11.54 9.57 -16.15
CA GLU A 157 -12.39 9.33 -14.97
C GLU A 157 -11.87 10.06 -13.72
N VAL A 158 -10.57 10.00 -13.43
CA VAL A 158 -9.97 10.72 -12.30
C VAL A 158 -10.08 12.24 -12.50
N LEU A 159 -9.82 12.72 -13.72
CA LEU A 159 -9.87 14.13 -14.07
C LEU A 159 -11.30 14.70 -14.00
N ALA A 160 -12.32 13.87 -14.21
CA ALA A 160 -13.73 14.26 -14.06
C ALA A 160 -14.22 14.26 -12.60
N GLY A 161 -13.44 13.69 -11.68
CA GLY A 161 -13.76 13.63 -10.25
C GLY A 161 -13.41 14.89 -9.46
N ASP A 162 -13.63 14.83 -8.14
CA ASP A 162 -13.36 15.94 -7.23
C ASP A 162 -11.86 16.12 -6.97
N LEU A 163 -11.29 17.22 -7.49
CA LEU A 163 -9.90 17.61 -7.27
C LEU A 163 -9.79 18.48 -6.00
N PHE A 164 -9.82 17.84 -4.83
CA PHE A 164 -9.72 18.54 -3.55
C PHE A 164 -8.42 19.33 -3.41
N ARG A 165 -8.54 20.55 -2.89
CA ARG A 165 -7.44 21.45 -2.56
C ARG A 165 -6.98 21.20 -1.13
N TYR A 166 -5.72 20.80 -0.95
CA TYR A 166 -5.08 20.69 0.36
C TYR A 166 -4.33 21.98 0.71
N THR A 167 -3.67 22.57 -0.27
CA THR A 167 -2.95 23.84 -0.17
C THR A 167 -3.17 24.65 -1.44
N ASP A 168 -2.67 25.88 -1.45
CA ASP A 168 -2.69 26.76 -2.63
C ASP A 168 -1.88 26.21 -3.81
N GLN A 169 -1.00 25.24 -3.55
CA GLN A 169 -0.14 24.61 -4.54
C GLN A 169 -0.71 23.31 -5.10
N THR A 170 -1.75 22.73 -4.49
CA THR A 170 -2.41 21.53 -5.04
C THR A 170 -2.93 21.83 -6.44
N VAL A 171 -2.78 20.90 -7.39
CA VAL A 171 -3.34 21.04 -8.74
C VAL A 171 -4.86 20.89 -8.69
N GLN A 172 -5.60 21.82 -9.31
CA GLN A 172 -7.06 21.95 -9.11
C GLN A 172 -7.88 21.88 -10.40
N THR A 173 -7.23 21.85 -11.58
CA THR A 173 -7.96 21.81 -12.85
C THR A 173 -7.57 20.57 -13.67
N PRO A 174 -8.54 19.96 -14.39
CA PRO A 174 -8.27 18.84 -15.29
C PRO A 174 -7.20 19.14 -16.34
N GLU A 175 -7.17 20.35 -16.88
CA GLU A 175 -6.22 20.76 -17.92
C GLU A 175 -4.79 20.85 -17.37
N SER A 176 -4.64 21.42 -16.17
CA SER A 176 -3.35 21.51 -15.48
C SER A 176 -2.86 20.12 -15.10
N LEU A 177 -3.75 19.27 -14.59
CA LEU A 177 -3.42 17.90 -14.24
C LEU A 177 -3.00 17.11 -15.48
N ARG A 178 -3.74 17.19 -16.59
CA ARG A 178 -3.39 16.51 -17.85
C ARG A 178 -2.01 16.92 -18.36
N SER A 179 -1.69 18.22 -18.31
CA SER A 179 -0.39 18.76 -18.69
C SER A 179 0.74 18.22 -17.79
N LEU A 180 0.48 18.16 -16.48
CA LEU A 180 1.41 17.62 -15.50
C LEU A 180 1.65 16.11 -15.71
N LEU A 181 0.61 15.31 -15.97
CA LEU A 181 0.77 13.88 -16.27
C LEU A 181 1.63 13.65 -17.52
N GLN A 182 1.44 14.44 -18.57
CA GLN A 182 2.29 14.39 -19.77
C GLN A 182 3.73 14.79 -19.48
N GLN A 183 3.97 15.75 -18.60
CA GLN A 183 5.31 16.11 -18.15
C GLN A 183 5.95 14.95 -17.38
N ILE A 184 5.23 14.34 -16.45
CA ILE A 184 5.72 13.22 -15.64
C ILE A 184 6.13 12.04 -16.52
N ARG A 185 5.36 11.71 -17.56
CA ARG A 185 5.73 10.65 -18.52
C ARG A 185 7.02 10.95 -19.27
N ARG A 186 7.28 12.22 -19.59
CA ARG A 186 8.49 12.67 -20.30
C ARG A 186 9.71 12.68 -19.38
N ASP A 187 9.54 13.23 -18.17
CA ASP A 187 10.63 13.46 -17.22
C ASP A 187 10.95 12.20 -16.40
N GLY A 188 9.99 11.28 -16.27
CA GLY A 188 10.12 10.01 -15.54
C GLY A 188 10.00 10.14 -14.02
N TYR A 189 9.50 11.27 -13.52
CA TYR A 189 9.26 11.50 -12.09
C TYR A 189 8.17 12.56 -11.88
N ALA A 190 7.58 12.58 -10.69
CA ALA A 190 6.72 13.68 -10.23
C ALA A 190 7.36 14.39 -9.04
N CYS A 191 7.18 15.72 -8.96
CA CYS A 191 7.56 16.53 -7.80
C CYS A 191 6.39 17.43 -7.39
N GLY A 192 5.74 17.10 -6.28
CA GLY A 192 4.66 17.90 -5.69
C GLY A 192 5.21 18.83 -4.61
N ARG A 193 5.47 20.09 -4.95
CA ARG A 193 6.00 21.11 -4.03
C ARG A 193 4.90 21.74 -3.22
N GLY A 194 4.82 21.39 -1.94
CA GLY A 194 3.81 21.95 -1.04
C GLY A 194 2.39 21.47 -1.32
N TYR A 195 2.18 20.39 -2.09
CA TYR A 195 0.84 19.99 -2.56
C TYR A 195 -0.10 19.55 -1.44
N ILE A 196 0.42 18.93 -0.39
CA ILE A 196 -0.37 18.43 0.76
C ILE A 196 -0.07 19.26 2.02
N HIS A 197 1.20 19.60 2.24
CA HIS A 197 1.63 20.46 3.34
C HIS A 197 2.65 21.48 2.84
N PRO A 198 2.53 22.79 3.17
CA PRO A 198 3.40 23.84 2.62
C PRO A 198 4.90 23.61 2.84
N GLU A 199 5.27 23.00 3.95
CA GLU A 199 6.67 22.74 4.33
C GLU A 199 7.26 21.46 3.74
N ALA A 200 6.47 20.65 3.04
CA ALA A 200 6.90 19.35 2.52
C ALA A 200 6.74 19.26 1.00
N ARG A 201 7.67 18.59 0.34
CA ARG A 201 7.54 18.21 -1.07
C ARG A 201 7.74 16.72 -1.26
N GLY A 202 6.87 16.13 -2.07
CA GLY A 202 6.95 14.72 -2.46
C GLY A 202 7.67 14.58 -3.80
N ILE A 203 8.57 13.61 -3.90
CA ILE A 203 9.23 13.24 -5.16
C ILE A 203 8.98 11.75 -5.36
N ALA A 204 8.48 11.35 -6.53
CA ALA A 204 8.17 9.95 -6.81
C ALA A 204 8.64 9.55 -8.20
N VAL A 205 8.96 8.27 -8.36
CA VAL A 205 9.31 7.64 -9.64
C VAL A 205 8.57 6.31 -9.79
N PRO A 206 8.29 5.86 -11.03
CA PRO A 206 7.57 4.61 -11.25
C PRO A 206 8.45 3.39 -10.99
N ILE A 207 7.88 2.36 -10.36
CA ILE A 207 8.42 1.00 -10.33
C ILE A 207 7.74 0.22 -11.44
N ARG A 208 8.56 -0.35 -12.32
CA ARG A 208 8.08 -1.17 -13.44
C ARG A 208 8.20 -2.64 -13.11
N GLY A 209 7.11 -3.37 -13.33
CA GLY A 209 7.06 -4.82 -13.19
C GLY A 209 7.26 -5.52 -14.54
N VAL A 210 6.64 -6.70 -14.67
CA VAL A 210 6.68 -7.49 -15.90
C VAL A 210 6.04 -6.72 -17.05
N ASN A 211 6.58 -6.88 -18.27
CA ASN A 211 6.12 -6.21 -19.49
C ASN A 211 6.19 -4.66 -19.44
N ASP A 212 7.13 -4.11 -18.66
CA ASP A 212 7.36 -2.66 -18.53
C ASP A 212 6.17 -1.87 -17.91
N LEU A 213 5.17 -2.58 -17.38
CA LEU A 213 3.99 -1.97 -16.75
C LEU A 213 4.37 -1.33 -15.41
N VAL A 214 3.88 -0.11 -15.16
CA VAL A 214 4.05 0.54 -13.86
C VAL A 214 3.08 -0.10 -12.87
N VAL A 215 3.64 -0.72 -11.83
CA VAL A 215 2.88 -1.46 -10.82
C VAL A 215 2.86 -0.78 -9.45
N ALA A 216 3.80 0.15 -9.24
CA ALA A 216 3.95 0.88 -7.99
C ALA A 216 4.73 2.18 -8.21
N ALA A 217 4.82 3.00 -7.17
CA ALA A 217 5.69 4.16 -7.12
C ALA A 217 6.53 4.13 -5.84
N VAL A 218 7.81 4.47 -5.96
CA VAL A 218 8.68 4.75 -4.81
C VAL A 218 8.85 6.26 -4.69
N SER A 219 8.72 6.77 -3.47
CA SER A 219 8.76 8.21 -3.22
C SER A 219 9.55 8.56 -1.98
N VAL A 220 10.02 9.81 -1.94
CA VAL A 220 10.48 10.47 -0.73
C VAL A 220 9.64 11.70 -0.44
N VAL A 221 9.48 12.02 0.83
CA VAL A 221 8.96 13.32 1.28
C VAL A 221 10.06 14.01 2.06
N VAL A 222 10.42 15.21 1.61
CA VAL A 222 11.55 16.02 2.09
C VAL A 222 11.08 17.46 2.34
N PRO A 223 11.87 18.29 3.05
CA PRO A 223 11.57 19.71 3.20
C PRO A 223 11.30 20.39 1.85
N ASN A 224 10.31 21.27 1.84
CA ASN A 224 9.96 22.08 0.67
C ASN A 224 10.91 23.27 0.53
N ASP A 225 12.14 22.95 0.15
CA ASP A 225 13.19 23.91 -0.15
C ASP A 225 13.49 23.97 -1.66
N ASP A 226 14.37 24.91 -2.04
CA ASP A 226 14.84 25.05 -3.42
C ASP A 226 15.96 24.06 -3.78
N ALA A 227 16.24 23.07 -2.93
CA ALA A 227 17.31 22.12 -3.21
C ALA A 227 17.02 21.33 -4.51
N PRO A 228 18.03 21.09 -5.37
CA PRO A 228 17.83 20.36 -6.61
C PRO A 228 17.28 18.95 -6.41
N VAL A 229 16.26 18.57 -7.17
CA VAL A 229 15.63 17.25 -7.07
C VAL A 229 16.41 16.15 -7.79
N THR A 230 17.32 16.49 -8.70
CA THR A 230 18.02 15.56 -9.59
C THR A 230 18.73 14.43 -8.86
N GLY A 231 19.38 14.73 -7.73
CA GLY A 231 20.06 13.71 -6.92
C GLY A 231 19.09 12.71 -6.30
N LEU A 232 17.97 13.19 -5.78
CA LEU A 232 16.90 12.36 -5.20
C LEU A 232 16.20 11.52 -6.27
N VAL A 233 15.91 12.12 -7.43
CA VAL A 233 15.31 11.40 -8.57
C VAL A 233 16.20 10.26 -9.03
N ARG A 234 17.51 10.49 -9.22
CA ARG A 234 18.46 9.42 -9.60
C ARG A 234 18.55 8.31 -8.56
N LEU A 235 18.57 8.67 -7.28
CA LEU A 235 18.57 7.70 -6.19
C LEU A 235 17.31 6.83 -6.21
N LEU A 236 16.14 7.46 -6.36
CA LEU A 236 14.86 6.76 -6.46
C LEU A 236 14.78 5.90 -7.72
N GLN A 237 15.27 6.37 -8.88
CA GLN A 237 15.29 5.60 -10.12
C GLN A 237 16.14 4.33 -9.99
N ALA A 238 17.32 4.44 -9.37
CA ALA A 238 18.16 3.29 -9.09
C ALA A 238 17.46 2.26 -8.18
N ALA A 239 16.80 2.74 -7.12
CA ALA A 239 16.00 1.88 -6.25
C ALA A 239 14.83 1.23 -7.03
N ALA A 240 14.07 2.00 -7.81
CA ALA A 240 12.96 1.48 -8.60
C ALA A 240 13.37 0.44 -9.64
N GLN A 241 14.55 0.60 -10.26
CA GLN A 241 15.13 -0.38 -11.18
C GLN A 241 15.51 -1.68 -10.46
N GLY A 242 16.14 -1.59 -9.29
CA GLY A 242 16.46 -2.77 -8.46
C GLY A 242 15.21 -3.52 -8.04
N ILE A 243 14.21 -2.79 -7.51
CA ILE A 243 12.90 -3.36 -7.13
C ILE A 243 12.24 -4.03 -8.34
N GLY A 244 12.21 -3.37 -9.50
CA GLY A 244 11.60 -3.92 -10.72
C GLY A 244 12.30 -5.19 -11.20
N LYS A 245 13.63 -5.24 -11.12
CA LYS A 245 14.42 -6.44 -11.46
C LYS A 245 14.10 -7.62 -10.54
N ASP A 246 14.09 -7.38 -9.24
CA ASP A 246 13.81 -8.44 -8.26
C ASP A 246 12.34 -8.89 -8.34
N LEU A 247 11.43 -7.95 -8.62
CA LEU A 247 10.04 -8.27 -8.92
C LEU A 247 9.91 -9.11 -10.19
N HIS A 248 10.67 -8.83 -11.24
CA HIS A 248 10.65 -9.67 -12.44
C HIS A 248 11.14 -11.09 -12.13
N ALA A 249 12.28 -11.23 -11.45
CA ALA A 249 12.86 -12.51 -11.06
C ALA A 249 11.92 -13.34 -10.16
N ALA A 250 11.21 -12.66 -9.27
CA ALA A 250 10.26 -13.25 -8.34
C ALA A 250 9.01 -13.85 -8.99
N TYR A 251 8.55 -13.26 -10.11
CA TYR A 251 7.30 -13.62 -10.78
C TYR A 251 7.53 -14.33 -12.13
N ALA A 252 8.79 -14.47 -12.54
CA ALA A 252 9.17 -15.23 -13.72
C ALA A 252 8.66 -16.68 -13.61
N PRO A 253 8.24 -17.31 -14.72
CA PRO A 253 7.90 -18.74 -14.72
C PRO A 253 9.06 -19.57 -14.16
N SER A 254 8.79 -20.66 -13.45
CA SER A 254 9.84 -21.49 -12.82
C SER A 254 10.87 -22.07 -13.78
N ASN A 255 10.63 -22.01 -15.10
CA ASN A 255 11.52 -22.47 -16.15
C ASN A 255 12.36 -21.32 -16.75
N ASP A 256 12.20 -20.09 -16.26
CA ASP A 256 12.96 -18.93 -16.71
C ASP A 256 14.34 -18.91 -16.03
N PRO A 257 15.45 -18.72 -16.78
CA PRO A 257 16.79 -18.65 -16.20
C PRO A 257 16.98 -17.49 -15.20
N ALA A 258 16.11 -16.47 -15.21
CA ALA A 258 16.11 -15.38 -14.23
C ALA A 258 15.22 -15.66 -13.00
N ALA A 259 14.49 -16.78 -12.96
CA ALA A 259 13.61 -17.10 -11.85
C ALA A 259 14.40 -17.45 -10.57
N THR A 260 13.94 -16.93 -9.44
CA THR A 260 14.52 -17.31 -8.13
C THR A 260 14.20 -18.78 -7.82
N PRO A 261 15.17 -19.58 -7.30
CA PRO A 261 14.90 -20.96 -6.87
C PRO A 261 13.75 -21.01 -5.85
N GLY A 262 12.73 -21.86 -6.11
CA GLY A 262 11.54 -22.00 -5.25
C GLY A 262 10.19 -21.64 -5.90
N GLY A 263 10.19 -21.08 -7.12
CA GLY A 263 9.00 -20.88 -7.96
C GLY A 263 8.03 -19.77 -7.53
N ARG A 264 7.01 -19.54 -8.37
CA ARG A 264 6.05 -18.40 -8.44
C ARG A 264 5.41 -17.84 -7.14
N TYR A 265 5.54 -18.50 -5.99
CA TYR A 265 4.81 -18.15 -4.76
C TYR A 265 5.69 -18.03 -3.51
N ARG A 266 7.01 -18.23 -3.61
CA ARG A 266 7.91 -18.34 -2.44
C ARG A 266 8.79 -17.12 -2.18
N THR A 267 8.61 -16.04 -2.95
CA THR A 267 9.40 -14.81 -2.85
C THR A 267 9.23 -14.05 -1.53
N LEU A 268 8.22 -14.39 -0.73
CA LEU A 268 7.98 -13.81 0.60
C LEU A 268 8.81 -14.44 1.72
N VAL A 269 9.62 -15.45 1.41
CA VAL A 269 10.52 -16.08 2.39
C VAL A 269 11.94 -15.60 2.07
N SER A 270 12.38 -14.57 2.77
CA SER A 270 13.81 -14.25 2.88
C SER A 270 14.48 -15.41 3.64
N SER A 271 14.98 -16.39 2.91
CA SER A 271 15.64 -17.57 3.49
C SER A 271 16.82 -17.99 2.61
N SER A 272 17.79 -18.70 3.19
CA SER A 272 18.92 -19.23 2.44
C SER A 272 18.44 -20.23 1.38
N LEU A 273 19.20 -20.42 0.30
CA LEU A 273 18.92 -21.44 -0.71
C LEU A 273 18.72 -22.83 -0.07
N ASP A 274 19.56 -23.20 0.88
CA ASP A 274 19.45 -24.45 1.64
C ASP A 274 18.11 -24.57 2.40
N SER A 275 17.66 -23.46 3.00
CA SER A 275 16.36 -23.43 3.69
C SER A 275 15.21 -23.56 2.70
N MET A 276 15.36 -22.98 1.50
CA MET A 276 14.38 -23.04 0.43
C MET A 276 14.25 -24.45 -0.17
N GLU A 277 15.34 -25.21 -0.22
CA GLU A 277 15.37 -26.62 -0.60
C GLU A 277 14.80 -27.54 0.50
N TYR A 278 14.97 -27.18 1.78
CA TYR A 278 14.45 -27.95 2.91
C TYR A 278 12.93 -27.83 3.10
N LEU A 279 12.34 -26.64 2.93
CA LEU A 279 10.91 -26.36 3.21
C LEU A 279 9.89 -27.30 2.51
N PRO A 280 10.07 -27.75 1.24
CA PRO A 280 9.25 -28.79 0.63
C PRO A 280 9.29 -30.14 1.35
N SER A 281 10.44 -30.49 1.92
CA SER A 281 10.72 -31.78 2.55
C SER A 281 10.37 -31.81 4.04
N ALA A 282 10.10 -30.65 4.65
CA ALA A 282 9.79 -30.53 6.06
C ALA A 282 8.41 -31.17 6.41
N PRO A 283 8.32 -31.97 7.48
CA PRO A 283 7.08 -32.58 7.91
C PRO A 283 6.06 -31.52 8.33
N ARG A 284 4.85 -31.54 7.74
CA ARG A 284 3.77 -30.61 8.10
C ARG A 284 2.99 -31.16 9.30
N PRO A 285 2.73 -30.35 10.34
CA PRO A 285 1.86 -30.76 11.43
C PRO A 285 0.45 -31.04 10.88
N GLN A 286 -0.13 -32.17 11.28
CA GLN A 286 -1.52 -32.49 10.97
C GLN A 286 -2.41 -31.42 11.62
N THR A 287 -3.13 -30.65 10.80
CA THR A 287 -4.12 -29.70 11.27
C THR A 287 -5.24 -30.47 11.95
N ARG A 288 -5.36 -30.33 13.29
CA ARG A 288 -6.56 -30.80 14.00
C ARG A 288 -7.74 -29.98 13.49
N ARG A 289 -8.75 -30.68 12.94
CA ARG A 289 -10.00 -30.12 12.43
C ARG A 289 -10.80 -29.43 13.53
#